data_AF-A0A6J1SG16-F1
#
_entry.id   AF-A0A6J1SG16-F1
#
_cell.length_a   1.000
_cell.length_b   1.000
_cell.length_c   1.000
_cell.angle_alpha   90.00
_cell.angle_beta   90.00
_cell.angle_gamma   90.00
#
_symmetry.space_group_name_H-M   'P 1'
#
loop_
_entity.id
_entity.type
_entity.pdbx_description
1 polymer ?
#
loop_
_entity_poly.entity_id
_entity_poly.type
_entity_poly.pdbx_seq_one_letter_code
_entity_poly.pdbx_strand_id
1 'polypeptide(L)'
;MLLNAVLAAALLLAAAACPCPPAPAAAEVCGSDLVTYPSQCHLLQCVAVPGLSLKHLGPCSPEDTVSADQLAGGRANQRRTANDTLRKWDSCSEHERQCHRVSCSECGPDDYWCAVMCEWNCDCGCAGFPPARGGLNIGQWKKCYEMRCPGGCKTFCERERGGWSQCRGACELDLRRCRCECLQAHNQNTTTTNTGATQDALDDY
;
A
#
# COMPACT_ATOMS: atom_id res chain seq x y z
N MET A 1 -14.28 55.89 30.89
CA MET A 1 -14.16 55.15 29.61
C MET A 1 -12.72 55.02 29.10
N LEU A 2 -11.74 55.74 29.64
CA LEU A 2 -10.33 55.64 29.21
C LEU A 2 -9.53 54.46 29.82
N LEU A 3 -9.95 53.89 30.96
CA LEU A 3 -9.23 52.76 31.58
C LEU A 3 -9.37 51.44 30.80
N ASN A 4 -10.51 51.23 30.12
CA ASN A 4 -10.77 49.97 29.42
C ASN A 4 -10.01 49.86 28.09
N ALA A 5 -9.61 50.99 27.50
CA ALA A 5 -8.83 51.02 26.26
C ALA A 5 -7.34 50.68 26.49
N VAL A 6 -6.80 51.02 27.67
CA VAL A 6 -5.40 50.72 28.01
C VAL A 6 -5.21 49.22 28.30
N LEU A 7 -6.20 48.57 28.91
CA LEU A 7 -6.20 47.10 29.12
C LEU A 7 -6.33 46.32 27.81
N ALA A 8 -7.09 46.82 26.82
CA ALA A 8 -7.20 46.20 25.50
C ALA A 8 -5.93 46.39 24.65
N ALA A 9 -5.23 47.53 24.80
CA ALA A 9 -3.96 47.77 24.12
C ALA A 9 -2.78 46.96 24.73
N ALA A 10 -2.82 46.66 26.03
CA ALA A 10 -1.81 45.83 26.68
C ALA A 10 -1.96 44.33 26.39
N LEU A 11 -3.17 43.85 26.05
CA LEU A 11 -3.41 42.43 25.74
C LEU A 11 -3.15 42.03 24.27
N LEU A 12 -2.94 42.99 23.36
CA LEU A 12 -2.69 42.72 21.94
C LEU A 12 -1.20 42.84 21.54
N LEU A 13 -0.32 43.10 22.50
CA LEU A 13 1.14 43.19 22.31
C LEU A 13 1.91 42.02 22.93
N ALA A 14 1.25 40.89 23.19
CA ALA A 14 1.90 39.59 23.25
C ALA A 14 1.85 38.94 21.87
N ALA A 15 2.38 39.62 20.85
CA ALA A 15 2.84 38.92 19.66
C ALA A 15 3.84 37.87 20.16
N ALA A 16 3.55 36.59 19.89
CA ALA A 16 4.37 35.46 20.27
C ALA A 16 5.84 35.74 19.95
N ALA A 17 6.59 36.22 20.94
CA ALA A 17 8.01 36.41 20.84
C ALA A 17 8.60 35.01 20.85
N CYS A 18 8.76 34.45 19.65
CA CYS A 18 9.55 33.26 19.40
C CYS A 18 10.87 33.42 20.18
N PRO A 19 11.18 32.55 21.16
CA PRO A 19 12.35 32.71 22.04
C PRO A 19 13.69 32.46 21.33
N CYS A 20 13.68 32.41 20.00
CA CYS A 20 14.83 32.09 19.19
C CYS A 20 15.60 33.36 18.79
N PRO A 21 16.94 33.33 18.84
CA PRO A 21 17.74 34.43 18.32
C PRO A 21 17.56 34.57 16.80
N PRO A 22 17.81 35.77 16.22
CA PRO A 22 17.85 35.94 14.78
C PRO A 22 18.83 34.95 14.14
N ALA A 23 18.37 34.22 13.13
CA ALA A 23 19.14 33.19 12.47
C ALA A 23 19.69 33.69 11.11
N PRO A 24 20.96 33.40 10.77
CA PRO A 24 21.49 33.67 9.44
C PRO A 24 20.91 32.68 8.42
N ALA A 25 20.93 33.02 7.13
CA ALA A 25 20.44 32.16 6.05
C ALA A 25 21.09 30.75 6.04
N ALA A 26 22.35 30.63 6.47
CA ALA A 26 23.03 29.33 6.57
C ALA A 26 22.45 28.40 7.67
N ALA A 27 21.62 28.92 8.57
CA ALA A 27 20.97 28.15 9.62
C ALA A 27 19.57 27.66 9.23
N GLU A 28 19.11 27.96 8.01
CA GLU A 28 17.82 27.51 7.51
C GLU A 28 17.68 25.99 7.55
N VAL A 29 16.46 25.53 7.77
CA VAL A 29 16.11 24.11 7.82
C VAL A 29 14.80 23.82 7.11
N CYS A 30 14.64 22.61 6.58
CA CYS A 30 13.40 22.17 5.98
C CYS A 30 12.59 21.34 6.98
N GLY A 31 11.34 21.73 7.22
CA GLY A 31 10.40 20.96 8.03
C GLY A 31 9.79 19.78 7.29
N SER A 32 9.19 18.84 8.03
CA SER A 32 8.43 17.71 7.48
C SER A 32 7.17 18.14 6.73
N ASP A 33 6.73 19.37 6.96
CA ASP A 33 5.68 20.08 6.22
C ASP A 33 6.19 20.75 4.93
N LEU A 34 7.47 20.59 4.60
CA LEU A 34 8.13 21.16 3.41
C LEU A 34 8.18 22.69 3.42
N VAL A 35 8.16 23.29 4.62
CA VAL A 35 8.36 24.71 4.83
C VAL A 35 9.81 24.96 5.29
N THR A 36 10.47 25.94 4.68
CA THR A 36 11.78 26.41 5.15
C THR A 36 11.61 27.28 6.38
N TYR A 37 12.28 26.91 7.46
CA TYR A 37 12.32 27.66 8.71
C TYR A 37 13.68 28.36 8.88
N PRO A 38 13.72 29.56 9.49
CA PRO A 38 14.97 30.31 9.68
C PRO A 38 16.02 29.54 10.50
N SER A 39 15.58 28.69 11.42
CA SER A 39 16.43 27.73 12.11
C SER A 39 15.63 26.59 12.72
N GLN A 40 16.33 25.55 13.17
CA GLN A 40 15.73 24.45 13.93
C GLN A 40 15.01 24.93 15.20
N CYS A 41 15.49 26.02 15.83
CA CYS A 41 14.79 26.63 16.96
C CYS A 41 13.40 27.13 16.55
N HIS A 42 13.31 27.85 15.43
CA HIS A 42 12.05 28.40 14.93
C HIS A 42 11.06 27.29 14.57
N LEU A 43 11.54 26.19 13.98
CA LEU A 43 10.72 25.01 13.66
C LEU A 43 10.11 24.39 14.93
N LEU A 44 10.89 24.28 16.01
CA LEU A 44 10.47 23.54 17.22
C LEU A 44 9.74 24.39 18.26
N GLN A 45 10.10 25.67 18.40
CA GLN A 45 9.66 26.50 19.53
C GLN A 45 8.61 27.54 19.13
N CYS A 46 8.49 27.83 17.84
CA CYS A 46 7.71 28.98 17.37
C CYS A 46 6.55 28.58 16.47
N VAL A 47 6.45 27.29 16.16
CA VAL A 47 5.39 26.71 15.35
C VAL A 47 4.67 25.64 16.16
N ALA A 48 3.37 25.83 16.34
CA ALA A 48 2.51 24.89 17.04
C ALA A 48 1.78 23.96 16.05
N VAL A 49 2.53 23.28 15.18
CA VAL A 49 1.99 22.28 14.25
C VAL A 49 2.22 20.88 14.83
N PRO A 50 1.16 20.14 15.21
CA PRO A 50 1.30 18.79 15.74
C PRO A 50 2.02 17.86 14.76
N GLY A 51 3.05 17.15 15.24
CA GLY A 51 3.82 16.21 14.43
C GLY A 51 4.84 16.84 13.48
N LEU A 52 5.01 18.17 13.52
CA LEU A 52 6.06 18.85 12.77
C LEU A 52 7.44 18.42 13.29
N SER A 53 8.30 17.99 12.38
CA SER A 53 9.66 17.55 12.67
C SER A 53 10.63 18.11 11.64
N LEU A 54 11.92 18.05 11.95
CA LEU A 54 12.98 18.43 11.00
C LEU A 54 13.09 17.35 9.91
N LYS A 55 13.03 17.76 8.63
CA LYS A 55 13.29 16.87 7.50
C LYS A 55 14.78 16.79 7.18
N HIS A 56 15.41 17.94 6.91
CA HIS A 56 16.85 18.05 6.69
C HIS A 56 17.36 19.47 7.00
N LEU A 57 18.68 19.60 7.09
CA LEU A 57 19.37 20.89 7.22
C LEU A 57 19.42 21.62 5.87
N GLY A 58 19.40 22.94 5.89
CA GLY A 58 19.28 23.78 4.70
C GLY A 58 17.83 24.03 4.29
N PRO A 59 17.60 24.98 3.36
CA PRO A 59 16.26 25.29 2.87
C PRO A 59 15.65 24.12 2.11
N CYS A 60 14.32 24.02 2.09
CA CYS A 60 13.64 23.07 1.22
C CYS A 60 13.98 23.36 -0.25
N SER A 61 14.31 22.30 -0.98
CA SER A 61 14.56 22.30 -2.41
C SER A 61 13.27 22.03 -3.20
N PRO A 62 13.21 22.37 -4.49
CA PRO A 62 12.05 22.04 -5.32
C PRO A 62 11.80 20.52 -5.43
N GLU A 63 12.80 19.65 -5.23
CA GLU A 63 12.57 18.20 -5.07
C GLU A 63 11.82 17.82 -3.77
N ASP A 64 11.84 18.67 -2.75
CA ASP A 64 11.13 18.41 -1.50
C ASP A 64 9.61 18.57 -1.68
N THR A 65 9.18 19.53 -2.51
CA THR A 65 7.76 19.77 -2.84
C THR A 65 7.19 18.74 -3.83
N VAL A 66 8.05 18.14 -4.64
CA VAL A 66 7.68 17.04 -5.56
C VAL A 66 7.14 15.83 -4.81
N SER A 67 7.51 15.63 -3.53
CA SER A 67 6.97 14.55 -2.70
C SER A 67 5.48 14.75 -2.32
N ALA A 68 5.01 15.99 -2.13
CA ALA A 68 3.62 16.26 -1.73
C ALA A 68 2.66 16.34 -2.93
N ASP A 69 3.07 16.93 -4.05
CA ASP A 69 2.24 17.02 -5.26
C ASP A 69 2.23 15.71 -6.08
N GLN A 70 3.30 14.90 -6.05
CA GLN A 70 3.24 13.52 -6.57
C GLN A 70 2.35 12.61 -5.72
N LEU A 71 2.07 12.96 -4.46
CA LEU A 71 1.13 12.25 -3.61
C LEU A 71 -0.34 12.49 -4.01
N ALA A 72 -0.66 13.62 -4.64
CA ALA A 72 -1.99 13.90 -5.20
C ALA A 72 -2.11 13.50 -6.68
N GLY A 73 -1.15 13.90 -7.52
CA GLY A 73 -1.12 13.61 -8.96
C GLY A 73 -0.70 12.18 -9.31
N GLY A 74 0.29 11.64 -8.59
CA GLY A 74 0.71 10.23 -8.72
C GLY A 74 -0.35 9.26 -8.23
N ARG A 75 -1.11 9.60 -7.18
CA ARG A 75 -2.27 8.80 -6.74
C ARG A 75 -3.42 8.81 -7.74
N ALA A 76 -3.71 9.92 -8.41
CA ALA A 76 -4.75 9.96 -9.45
C ALA A 76 -4.35 9.13 -10.69
N ASN A 77 -3.06 9.13 -11.06
CA ASN A 77 -2.53 8.32 -12.14
C ASN A 77 -2.47 6.83 -11.77
N GLN A 78 -2.08 6.49 -10.53
CA GLN A 78 -2.20 5.14 -9.96
C GLN A 78 -3.66 4.66 -9.89
N ARG A 79 -4.63 5.56 -9.65
CA ARG A 79 -6.08 5.22 -9.64
C ARG A 79 -6.61 4.88 -11.03
N ARG A 80 -6.30 5.70 -12.05
CA ARG A 80 -6.71 5.41 -13.45
C ARG A 80 -6.09 4.11 -13.93
N THR A 81 -4.79 3.94 -13.69
CA THR A 81 -4.08 2.70 -14.04
C THR A 81 -4.63 1.49 -13.29
N ALA A 82 -5.05 1.61 -12.02
CA ALA A 82 -5.67 0.50 -11.30
C ALA A 82 -7.03 0.09 -11.89
N ASN A 83 -7.91 1.05 -12.18
CA ASN A 83 -9.21 0.77 -12.82
C ASN A 83 -9.03 0.15 -14.21
N ASP A 84 -8.12 0.68 -15.02
CA ASP A 84 -7.84 0.16 -16.37
C ASP A 84 -7.23 -1.26 -16.30
N THR A 85 -6.37 -1.51 -15.31
CA THR A 85 -5.80 -2.85 -15.07
C THR A 85 -6.89 -3.83 -14.66
N LEU A 86 -7.78 -3.44 -13.76
CA LEU A 86 -8.89 -4.29 -13.33
C LEU A 86 -9.82 -4.62 -14.50
N ARG A 87 -10.18 -3.63 -15.33
CA ARG A 87 -11.01 -3.86 -16.53
C ARG A 87 -10.36 -4.82 -17.53
N LYS A 88 -9.05 -4.72 -17.75
CA LYS A 88 -8.30 -5.66 -18.61
C LYS A 88 -8.30 -7.07 -18.01
N TRP A 89 -8.12 -7.17 -16.71
CA TRP A 89 -8.19 -8.45 -15.99
C TRP A 89 -9.58 -9.09 -16.15
N ASP A 90 -10.65 -8.34 -15.87
CA ASP A 90 -12.04 -8.81 -16.02
C ASP A 90 -12.32 -9.27 -17.45
N SER A 91 -11.92 -8.46 -18.45
CA SER A 91 -12.07 -8.81 -19.86
C SER A 91 -11.36 -10.12 -20.21
N CYS A 92 -10.12 -10.33 -19.73
CA CYS A 92 -9.43 -11.58 -19.94
C CYS A 92 -10.14 -12.75 -19.25
N SER A 93 -10.60 -12.56 -18.02
CA SER A 93 -11.25 -13.61 -17.22
C SER A 93 -12.59 -14.03 -17.82
N GLU A 94 -13.40 -13.07 -18.28
CA GLU A 94 -14.74 -13.32 -18.79
C GLU A 94 -14.76 -13.73 -20.26
N HIS A 95 -13.99 -13.05 -21.12
CA HIS A 95 -14.13 -13.19 -22.57
C HIS A 95 -13.02 -14.03 -23.20
N GLU A 96 -11.77 -13.85 -22.77
CA GLU A 96 -10.63 -14.52 -23.40
C GLU A 96 -10.44 -15.94 -22.86
N ARG A 97 -10.38 -16.07 -21.52
CA ARG A 97 -10.11 -17.33 -20.83
C ARG A 97 -11.36 -18.01 -20.29
N GLN A 98 -12.46 -17.26 -20.15
CA GLN A 98 -13.74 -17.77 -19.64
C GLN A 98 -13.54 -18.57 -18.35
N CYS A 99 -12.83 -18.00 -17.38
CA CYS A 99 -12.38 -18.71 -16.17
C CYS A 99 -13.53 -19.35 -15.37
N HIS A 100 -14.72 -18.76 -15.41
CA HIS A 100 -15.94 -19.31 -14.81
C HIS A 100 -16.44 -20.63 -15.46
N ARG A 101 -15.87 -21.05 -16.60
CA ARG A 101 -16.22 -22.28 -17.33
C ARG A 101 -15.04 -23.24 -17.52
N VAL A 102 -13.90 -22.98 -16.90
CA VAL A 102 -12.73 -23.84 -17.07
C VAL A 102 -13.00 -25.23 -16.53
N SER A 103 -12.47 -26.24 -17.23
CA SER A 103 -12.58 -27.62 -16.81
C SER A 103 -11.47 -27.93 -15.80
N CYS A 104 -11.86 -28.08 -14.54
CA CYS A 104 -10.97 -28.41 -13.43
C CYS A 104 -10.89 -29.93 -13.24
N SER A 105 -10.40 -30.63 -14.26
CA SER A 105 -10.37 -32.11 -14.31
C SER A 105 -9.55 -32.78 -13.20
N GLU A 106 -8.66 -32.03 -12.55
CA GLU A 106 -7.89 -32.42 -11.38
C GLU A 106 -8.74 -32.49 -10.09
N CYS A 107 -9.94 -31.90 -10.11
CA CYS A 107 -10.84 -31.84 -8.98
C CYS A 107 -11.84 -33.01 -8.98
N GLY A 108 -12.12 -33.55 -7.80
CA GLY A 108 -13.22 -34.50 -7.63
C GLY A 108 -14.58 -33.85 -7.86
N PRO A 109 -15.62 -34.63 -8.22
CA PRO A 109 -16.96 -34.11 -8.51
C PRO A 109 -17.61 -33.37 -7.32
N ASP A 110 -17.22 -33.69 -6.08
CA ASP A 110 -17.72 -33.05 -4.86
C ASP A 110 -16.70 -32.06 -4.24
N ASP A 111 -15.57 -31.81 -4.89
CA ASP A 111 -14.53 -30.90 -4.39
C ASP A 111 -14.78 -29.46 -4.85
N TYR A 112 -15.80 -28.85 -4.26
CA TYR A 112 -16.18 -27.45 -4.52
C TYR A 112 -15.01 -26.48 -4.38
N TRP A 113 -14.18 -26.66 -3.34
CA TRP A 113 -13.07 -25.74 -3.08
C TRP A 113 -11.95 -25.90 -4.11
N CYS A 114 -11.67 -27.12 -4.55
CA CYS A 114 -10.75 -27.33 -5.66
C CYS A 114 -11.23 -26.61 -6.92
N ALA A 115 -12.52 -26.71 -7.28
CA ALA A 115 -13.07 -26.03 -8.45
C ALA A 115 -12.96 -24.50 -8.35
N VAL A 116 -13.29 -23.92 -7.19
CA VAL A 116 -13.14 -22.47 -6.94
C VAL A 116 -11.67 -22.03 -7.06
N MET A 117 -10.75 -22.82 -6.51
CA MET A 117 -9.32 -22.51 -6.54
C MET A 117 -8.74 -22.64 -7.96
N CYS A 118 -9.22 -23.61 -8.73
CA CYS A 118 -8.89 -23.76 -10.15
C CYS A 118 -9.38 -22.56 -10.98
N GLU A 119 -10.62 -22.11 -10.78
CA GLU A 119 -11.14 -20.88 -11.40
C GLU A 119 -10.27 -19.67 -11.04
N TRP A 120 -9.92 -19.51 -9.75
CA TRP A 120 -9.02 -18.42 -9.33
C TRP A 120 -7.62 -18.54 -9.93
N ASN A 121 -7.10 -19.74 -10.12
CA ASN A 121 -5.81 -19.96 -10.77
C ASN A 121 -5.85 -19.51 -12.25
N CYS A 122 -6.95 -19.79 -12.96
CA CYS A 122 -7.19 -19.26 -14.30
C CYS A 122 -7.23 -17.73 -14.30
N ASP A 123 -8.00 -17.14 -13.39
CA ASP A 123 -8.18 -15.71 -13.25
C ASP A 123 -6.84 -15.02 -12.95
N CYS A 124 -6.04 -15.57 -12.04
CA CYS A 124 -4.70 -15.09 -11.73
C CYS A 124 -3.78 -15.07 -12.95
N GLY A 125 -3.91 -16.05 -13.85
CA GLY A 125 -3.14 -16.07 -15.09
C GLY A 125 -3.41 -14.87 -16.02
N CYS A 126 -4.59 -14.23 -15.94
CA CYS A 126 -4.88 -12.99 -16.66
C CYS A 126 -4.04 -11.79 -16.19
N ALA A 127 -3.52 -11.84 -14.97
CA ALA A 127 -2.61 -10.83 -14.43
C ALA A 127 -1.13 -11.24 -14.48
N GLY A 128 -0.80 -12.29 -15.23
CA GLY A 128 0.58 -12.77 -15.40
C GLY A 128 1.09 -13.60 -14.21
N PHE A 129 0.21 -14.03 -13.31
CA PHE A 129 0.57 -14.96 -12.25
C PHE A 129 0.71 -16.36 -12.86
N PRO A 130 1.90 -17.02 -12.81
CA PRO A 130 2.03 -18.39 -13.27
C PRO A 130 1.05 -19.33 -12.56
N PRO A 131 0.53 -20.35 -13.26
CA PRO A 131 -0.38 -21.32 -12.67
C PRO A 131 0.34 -22.08 -11.56
N ALA A 132 -0.34 -22.25 -10.43
CA ALA A 132 0.18 -23.09 -9.36
C ALA A 132 0.33 -24.55 -9.84
N ARG A 133 1.50 -25.15 -9.59
CA ARG A 133 1.80 -26.54 -9.94
C ARG A 133 1.55 -27.40 -8.71
N GLY A 134 0.37 -28.02 -8.65
CA GLY A 134 0.01 -28.96 -7.59
C GLY A 134 -1.29 -28.57 -6.89
N GLY A 135 -2.00 -29.58 -6.39
CA GLY A 135 -3.29 -29.45 -5.73
C GLY A 135 -3.30 -28.32 -4.70
N LEU A 136 -4.23 -27.39 -4.87
CA LEU A 136 -4.33 -26.16 -4.10
C LEU A 136 -4.95 -26.46 -2.73
N ASN A 137 -4.16 -26.42 -1.66
CA ASN A 137 -4.68 -26.63 -0.30
C ASN A 137 -5.42 -25.38 0.20
N ILE A 138 -6.76 -25.47 0.27
CA ILE A 138 -7.62 -24.38 0.72
C ILE A 138 -7.27 -23.88 2.13
N GLY A 139 -6.90 -24.77 3.05
CA GLY A 139 -6.57 -24.43 4.43
C GLY A 139 -5.33 -23.54 4.54
N GLN A 140 -4.31 -23.81 3.73
CA GLN A 140 -3.09 -23.01 3.70
C GLN A 140 -3.29 -21.69 2.95
N TRP A 141 -4.01 -21.71 1.83
CA TRP A 141 -4.37 -20.48 1.13
C TRP A 141 -5.15 -19.54 2.05
N LYS A 142 -6.14 -20.06 2.79
CA LYS A 142 -6.95 -19.28 3.73
C LYS A 142 -6.08 -18.60 4.81
N LYS A 143 -5.14 -19.34 5.40
CA LYS A 143 -4.18 -18.78 6.37
C LYS A 143 -3.34 -17.65 5.76
N CYS A 144 -2.84 -17.82 4.54
CA CYS A 144 -2.10 -16.76 3.85
C CYS A 144 -2.99 -15.54 3.62
N TYR A 145 -4.19 -15.76 3.11
CA TYR A 145 -5.12 -14.69 2.76
C TYR A 145 -5.52 -13.86 3.99
N GLU A 146 -5.87 -14.52 5.10
CA GLU A 146 -6.27 -13.85 6.34
C GLU A 146 -5.13 -13.06 7.00
N MET A 147 -3.88 -13.54 6.88
CA MET A 147 -2.73 -12.84 7.48
C MET A 147 -2.16 -11.72 6.61
N ARG A 148 -2.17 -11.88 5.28
CA ARG A 148 -1.42 -11.03 4.35
C ARG A 148 -2.31 -10.08 3.54
N CYS A 149 -3.55 -10.46 3.25
CA CYS A 149 -4.37 -9.67 2.34
C CYS A 149 -5.12 -8.56 3.07
N PRO A 150 -5.22 -7.37 2.46
CA PRO A 150 -5.82 -6.21 3.11
C PRO A 150 -7.31 -6.43 3.39
N GLY A 151 -7.66 -6.73 4.64
CA GLY A 151 -9.05 -6.70 5.11
C GLY A 151 -9.59 -5.27 5.22
N GLY A 152 -10.92 -5.12 5.23
CA GLY A 152 -11.54 -3.83 5.58
C GLY A 152 -11.41 -2.75 4.50
N CYS A 153 -11.24 -3.13 3.24
CA CYS A 153 -10.98 -2.16 2.20
C CYS A 153 -12.10 -1.11 2.02
N LYS A 154 -13.37 -1.51 2.24
CA LYS A 154 -14.50 -0.59 2.28
C LYS A 154 -14.35 0.49 3.34
N THR A 155 -13.99 0.12 4.57
CA THR A 155 -13.84 1.06 5.68
C THR A 155 -12.63 1.98 5.50
N PHE A 156 -11.55 1.48 4.90
CA PHE A 156 -10.37 2.29 4.56
C PHE A 156 -10.68 3.30 3.45
N CYS A 157 -11.34 2.87 2.39
CA CYS A 157 -11.74 3.74 1.27
C CYS A 157 -12.72 4.85 1.69
N GLU A 158 -13.65 4.56 2.62
CA GLU A 158 -14.60 5.52 3.16
C GLU A 158 -13.92 6.59 4.05
N ARG A 159 -12.85 6.23 4.77
CA ARG A 159 -12.18 7.14 5.72
C ARG A 159 -11.15 8.07 5.08
N GLU A 160 -10.49 7.64 3.99
CA GLU A 160 -9.28 8.30 3.46
C GLU A 160 -9.44 8.91 2.05
N ARG A 161 -10.47 8.56 1.25
CA ARG A 161 -10.38 8.74 -0.23
C ARG A 161 -11.64 9.23 -0.94
N GLY A 162 -12.37 10.20 -0.41
CA GLY A 162 -13.46 10.83 -1.17
C GLY A 162 -14.59 9.86 -1.57
N GLY A 163 -14.75 8.76 -0.83
CA GLY A 163 -15.81 7.77 -0.98
C GLY A 163 -15.40 6.46 -1.69
N TRP A 164 -16.22 5.42 -1.50
CA TRP A 164 -16.01 4.06 -2.01
C TRP A 164 -15.73 4.00 -3.52
N SER A 165 -16.44 4.80 -4.32
CA SER A 165 -16.33 4.80 -5.79
C SER A 165 -14.93 5.13 -6.31
N GLN A 166 -14.18 5.97 -5.60
CA GLN A 166 -12.86 6.45 -6.04
C GLN A 166 -11.71 5.48 -5.71
N CYS A 167 -11.95 4.57 -4.76
CA CYS A 167 -10.93 3.68 -4.21
C CYS A 167 -11.19 2.21 -4.54
N ARG A 168 -12.43 1.88 -4.96
CA ARG A 168 -12.88 0.52 -5.26
C ARG A 168 -11.96 -0.23 -6.22
N GLY A 169 -11.56 0.35 -7.36
CA GLY A 169 -10.75 -0.42 -8.33
C GLY A 169 -9.33 -0.69 -7.87
N ALA A 170 -8.69 0.25 -7.17
CA ALA A 170 -7.38 0.03 -6.55
C ALA A 170 -7.45 -1.05 -5.45
N CYS A 171 -8.47 -0.92 -4.59
CA CYS A 171 -8.78 -1.90 -3.57
C CYS A 171 -8.97 -3.33 -4.11
N GLU A 172 -9.81 -3.46 -5.13
CA GLU A 172 -10.16 -4.73 -5.73
C GLU A 172 -8.95 -5.34 -6.45
N LEU A 173 -8.16 -4.50 -7.13
CA LEU A 173 -6.92 -4.93 -7.76
C LEU A 173 -5.90 -5.46 -6.73
N ASP A 174 -5.71 -4.77 -5.61
CA ASP A 174 -4.79 -5.17 -4.55
C ASP A 174 -5.24 -6.50 -3.90
N LEU A 175 -6.54 -6.64 -3.64
CA LEU A 175 -7.13 -7.88 -3.11
C LEU A 175 -6.94 -9.06 -4.07
N ARG A 176 -7.24 -8.88 -5.36
CA ARG A 176 -7.07 -9.91 -6.38
C ARG A 176 -5.60 -10.31 -6.53
N ARG A 177 -4.69 -9.33 -6.53
CA ARG A 177 -3.24 -9.57 -6.54
C ARG A 177 -2.80 -10.41 -5.35
N CYS A 178 -3.20 -10.01 -4.14
CA CYS A 178 -2.80 -10.73 -2.93
C CYS A 178 -3.34 -12.17 -2.90
N ARG A 179 -4.59 -12.38 -3.34
CA ARG A 179 -5.15 -13.74 -3.53
C ARG A 179 -4.24 -14.58 -4.44
N CYS A 180 -3.77 -14.03 -5.56
CA CYS A 180 -2.90 -14.73 -6.50
C CYS A 180 -1.52 -15.02 -5.93
N GLU A 181 -0.94 -14.11 -5.16
CA GLU A 181 0.31 -14.35 -4.43
C GLU A 181 0.17 -15.51 -3.43
N CYS A 182 -0.94 -15.55 -2.69
CA CYS A 182 -1.24 -16.65 -1.77
C CYS A 182 -1.47 -17.99 -2.46
N LEU A 183 -2.02 -17.98 -3.68
CA LEU A 183 -2.13 -19.18 -4.51
C LEU A 183 -0.75 -19.71 -4.94
N GLN A 184 0.22 -18.82 -5.17
CA GLN A 184 1.57 -19.20 -5.60
C GLN A 184 2.50 -19.61 -4.47
N ALA A 185 2.32 -19.06 -3.28
CA ALA A 185 3.17 -19.34 -2.12
C ALA A 185 3.25 -20.84 -1.75
N HIS A 186 2.30 -21.65 -2.22
CA HIS A 186 2.28 -23.10 -2.01
C HIS A 186 3.25 -23.89 -2.92
N ASN A 187 3.72 -23.32 -4.05
CA ASN A 187 4.59 -24.04 -4.99
C ASN A 187 6.06 -24.13 -4.55
N GLN A 188 6.47 -23.33 -3.56
CA GLN A 188 7.85 -23.32 -3.07
C GLN A 188 8.07 -24.35 -1.95
N ASN A 189 7.01 -24.79 -1.24
CA ASN A 189 7.12 -25.75 -0.15
C ASN A 189 7.01 -27.22 -0.58
N THR A 190 6.57 -27.50 -1.81
CA THR A 190 6.44 -28.87 -2.32
C THR A 190 7.67 -29.37 -3.09
N THR A 191 8.59 -28.48 -3.48
CA THR A 191 9.83 -28.86 -4.18
C THR A 191 10.92 -29.36 -3.23
N THR A 192 10.84 -29.05 -1.94
CA THR A 192 11.90 -29.36 -0.97
C THR A 192 11.77 -30.74 -0.31
N THR A 193 10.68 -31.49 -0.55
CA THR A 193 10.41 -32.74 0.19
C THR A 193 10.71 -34.03 -0.60
N ASN A 194 11.11 -33.97 -1.88
CA ASN A 194 11.36 -35.16 -2.70
C ASN A 194 12.75 -35.25 -3.35
N THR A 195 13.79 -34.71 -2.71
CA THR A 195 15.21 -34.95 -3.10
C THR A 195 15.99 -35.67 -2.00
N GLY A 196 15.30 -36.42 -1.13
CA GLY A 196 15.88 -37.14 0.01
C GLY A 196 15.65 -38.65 0.00
N ALA A 197 15.56 -39.28 -1.17
CA ALA A 197 15.53 -40.75 -1.28
C ALA A 197 16.20 -41.21 -2.57
N THR A 198 17.52 -41.32 -2.57
CA THR A 198 18.33 -42.30 -3.33
C THR A 198 19.82 -42.01 -3.12
N GLN A 199 20.36 -42.45 -1.98
CA GLN A 199 21.76 -42.80 -1.90
C GLN A 199 21.94 -43.82 -0.79
N ASP A 200 21.79 -45.09 -1.16
CA ASP A 200 22.45 -46.22 -0.51
C ASP A 200 22.34 -47.42 -1.45
N ALA A 201 23.33 -47.54 -2.34
CA ALA A 201 23.75 -48.81 -2.89
C ALA A 201 25.27 -48.70 -3.06
N LEU A 202 25.95 -49.18 -2.01
CA LEU A 202 27.38 -49.37 -1.92
C LEU A 202 27.86 -50.33 -3.00
N ASP A 203 28.91 -49.90 -3.71
CA ASP A 203 29.86 -50.79 -4.37
C ASP A 203 30.56 -51.66 -3.31
N ASP A 204 30.37 -52.98 -3.37
CA ASP A 204 31.37 -53.97 -2.94
C ASP A 204 31.13 -55.30 -3.66
N TYR A 205 32.23 -55.91 -4.11
CA TYR A 205 32.43 -57.12 -4.95
C TYR A 205 32.32 -57.01 -6.48
#